data_AF-A0A820KI79-F1
#
_entry.id   AF-A0A820KI79-F1
#
_cell.length_a   1.000
_cell.length_b   1.000
_cell.length_c   1.000
_cell.angle_alpha   90.00
_cell.angle_beta   90.00
_cell.angle_gamma   90.00
#
_symmetry.space_group_name_H-M   'P 1'
#
loop_
_entity.id
_entity.type
_entity.pdbx_description
1 polymer ?
#
loop_
_entity_poly.entity_id
_entity_poly.type
_entity_poly.pdbx_seq_one_letter_code
_entity_poly.pdbx_strand_id
1 'polypeptide(L)' 'VKKRRETVCIVLADDNGSNDRIRMNRVVQNNLRVRFGDIVSIQACSDAK' A
#
# COMPACT_ATOMS: atom_id res chain seq x y z
N VAL A 1 5.36 20.03 3.97
CA VAL A 1 5.92 18.81 3.31
C VAL A 1 5.35 17.57 4.00
N LYS A 2 4.49 16.77 3.36
CA LYS A 2 4.04 15.49 3.93
C LYS A 2 5.30 14.65 4.17
N LYS A 3 5.59 14.24 5.43
CA LYS A 3 6.68 13.29 5.70
C LYS A 3 6.40 12.03 4.88
N ARG A 4 7.31 11.70 3.96
CA ARG A 4 7.25 10.46 3.18
C ARG A 4 7.35 9.31 4.19
N ARG A 5 6.29 8.52 4.29
CA ARG A 5 6.23 7.32 5.13
C ARG A 5 6.13 6.11 4.24
N GLU A 6 6.84 5.08 4.63
CA GLU A 6 6.91 3.80 3.93
C GLU A 6 6.50 2.69 4.91
N THR A 7 5.96 1.61 4.38
CA THR A 7 5.57 0.43 5.15
C THR A 7 5.75 -0.78 4.26
N VAL A 8 6.20 -1.89 4.82
CA VAL A 8 6.33 -3.18 4.12
C VAL A 8 5.03 -3.96 4.29
N CYS A 9 4.56 -4.58 3.22
CA CYS A 9 3.35 -5.39 3.17
C CYS A 9 3.60 -6.65 2.33
N ILE A 10 2.80 -7.69 2.56
CA ILE A 10 2.77 -8.89 1.71
C ILE A 10 1.67 -8.69 0.66
N VAL A 11 1.98 -9.00 -0.59
CA VAL A 11 1.04 -8.91 -1.72
C VAL A 11 0.34 -10.26 -1.90
N LEU A 12 -0.98 -10.22 -2.07
CA LEU A 12 -1.82 -11.39 -2.36
C LEU A 12 -2.60 -11.13 -3.66
N ALA A 13 -2.88 -12.19 -4.42
CA ALA A 13 -3.77 -12.12 -5.57
C ALA A 13 -5.23 -11.93 -5.11
N ASP A 14 -5.99 -11.10 -5.82
CA ASP A 14 -7.42 -10.86 -5.58
C ASP A 14 -8.15 -10.79 -6.92
N ASP A 15 -8.98 -11.79 -7.21
CA ASP A 15 -9.72 -11.91 -8.48
C ASP A 15 -10.99 -11.03 -8.51
N ASN A 16 -11.41 -10.50 -7.36
CA ASN A 16 -12.63 -9.68 -7.23
C ASN A 16 -12.34 -8.17 -7.26
N GLY A 17 -11.07 -7.77 -7.41
CA GLY A 17 -10.62 -6.38 -7.41
C GLY A 17 -10.56 -5.78 -8.82
N SER A 18 -10.68 -4.44 -8.91
CA SER A 18 -10.30 -3.71 -10.13
C SER A 18 -8.78 -3.59 -10.22
N ASN A 19 -8.18 -3.81 -11.39
CA ASN A 19 -6.73 -3.68 -11.61
C ASN A 19 -6.15 -2.30 -11.27
N ASP A 20 -6.99 -1.27 -11.21
CA ASP A 20 -6.54 0.11 -10.97
C ASP A 20 -6.48 0.48 -9.48
N ARG A 21 -6.78 -0.47 -8.58
CA ARG A 21 -6.86 -0.21 -7.13
C ARG A 21 -6.25 -1.33 -6.32
N ILE A 22 -5.53 -0.95 -5.25
CA ILE A 22 -5.00 -1.88 -4.26
C ILE A 22 -5.87 -1.83 -3.00
N ARG A 23 -6.24 -2.99 -2.48
CA ARG A 23 -6.88 -3.13 -1.17
C ARG A 23 -5.80 -3.21 -0.09
N MET A 24 -5.92 -2.37 0.93
CA MET A 24 -5.06 -2.39 2.11
C MET A 24 -5.89 -2.08 3.34
N ASN A 25 -5.51 -2.65 4.49
CA ASN A 25 -6.25 -2.41 5.72
C ASN A 25 -6.08 -0.97 6.24
N ARG A 26 -6.91 -0.60 7.22
CA ARG A 26 -6.86 0.74 7.85
C ARG A 26 -5.51 1.04 8.52
N VAL A 27 -4.83 0.03 9.04
CA VAL A 27 -3.53 0.19 9.72
C VAL A 27 -2.46 0.64 8.73
N VAL A 28 -2.38 0.00 7.56
CA VAL A 28 -1.45 0.38 6.48
C VAL A 28 -1.73 1.79 5.99
N GLN A 29 -3.00 2.17 5.80
CA GLN A 29 -3.39 3.54 5.41
C GLN A 29 -2.92 4.58 6.44
N ASN A 30 -3.10 4.30 7.74
CA ASN A 30 -2.66 5.18 8.82
C ASN A 30 -1.13 5.30 8.90
N ASN A 31 -0.41 4.19 8.69
CA ASN A 31 1.05 4.17 8.67
C ASN A 31 1.58 5.09 7.55
N LEU A 32 1.01 4.97 6.35
CA LEU A 32 1.37 5.78 5.18
C LEU A 32 0.80 7.21 5.21
N ARG A 33 -0.19 7.48 6.07
CA ARG A 33 -0.95 8.75 6.14
C ARG A 33 -1.68 9.08 4.82
N VAL A 34 -2.31 8.06 4.24
CA VAL A 34 -3.09 8.15 2.99
C VAL A 34 -4.58 8.02 3.26
N ARG A 35 -5.41 8.49 2.32
CA ARG A 35 -6.87 8.38 2.31
C ARG A 35 -7.36 7.69 1.04
N PHE A 36 -8.64 7.33 0.98
CA PHE A 36 -9.25 6.83 -0.25
C PHE A 36 -9.08 7.83 -1.40
N GLY A 37 -8.60 7.36 -2.55
CA GLY A 37 -8.30 8.17 -3.73
C GLY A 37 -6.87 8.71 -3.79
N ASP A 38 -6.09 8.61 -2.72
CA ASP A 38 -4.65 8.93 -2.78
C ASP A 38 -3.91 7.87 -3.61
N ILE A 39 -2.86 8.31 -4.31
CA ILE A 39 -1.98 7.45 -5.10
C ILE A 39 -0.76 7.08 -4.26
N VAL A 40 -0.39 5.80 -4.29
CA VAL A 40 0.80 5.26 -3.64
C VAL A 40 1.74 4.62 -4.66
N SER A 41 3.04 4.62 -4.37
CA SER A 41 4.03 3.89 -5.14
C SER A 41 4.36 2.58 -4.44
N ILE A 42 4.45 1.49 -5.20
CA ILE A 42 4.82 0.15 -4.71
C ILE A 42 6.17 -0.22 -5.32
N GLN A 43 7.06 -0.75 -4.50
CA GLN A 43 8.34 -1.31 -4.93
C GLN A 43 8.52 -2.69 -4.30
N ALA A 44 9.06 -3.64 -5.06
CA ALA A 44 9.40 -4.95 -4.53
C ALA A 44 10.50 -4.81 -3.48
N CYS A 45 10.34 -5.48 -2.33
CA CYS A 45 11.33 -5.49 -1.26
C CYS A 45 12.06 -6.83 -1.26
N SER A 46 13.33 -6.82 -1.68
CA SER A 46 14.16 -8.03 -1.76
C SER A 46 14.83 -8.44 -0.44
N ASP A 47 14.73 -7.60 0.60
CA ASP A 47 15.43 -7.78 1.89
C ASP A 47 14.51 -8.33 3.00
N ALA A 48 13.27 -8.68 2.66
CA ALA A 48 12.36 -9.33 3.58
C ALA A 48 12.70 -10.83 3.69
N LYS A 49 13.22 -11.23 4.85
CA LYS A 49 13.45 -12.65 5.25
C LYS A 49 12.24 -13.21 5.99
#